data_AF-A0A4Y2HKD5-F1
#
_entry.id   AF-A0A4Y2HKD5-F1
#
_cell.length_a   1.000
_cell.length_b   1.000
_cell.length_c   1.000
_cell.angle_alpha   90.00
_cell.angle_beta   90.00
_cell.angle_gamma   90.00
#
_symmetry.space_group_name_H-M   'P 1'
#
loop_
_entity.id
_entity.type
_entity.pdbx_description
1 polymer ?
#
loop_
_entity_poly.entity_id
_entity_poly.type
_entity_poly.pdbx_seq_one_letter_code
_entity_poly.pdbx_strand_id
1 'polypeptide(L)'
;MAAKGIETRIAKGDTDTYTVRCRLDKATSHTTATITGQDVDLVVLLIALAPPESNIYFMKSGKGKVGAKLFSTRKLQIKLYFPQTILLVHAFSGCDITSAIYRKRKATIVT
;
A
#
# COMPACT_ATOMS: atom_id res chain seq x y z
N MET A 1 -8.80 -15.60 -17.88
CA MET A 1 -9.94 -14.95 -18.57
C MET A 1 -10.04 -13.52 -18.08
N ALA A 2 -10.09 -12.53 -18.99
CA ALA A 2 -10.31 -11.14 -18.60
C ALA A 2 -11.81 -10.90 -18.44
N ALA A 3 -12.23 -10.34 -17.30
CA ALA A 3 -13.62 -9.94 -17.10
C ALA A 3 -13.92 -8.69 -17.94
N LYS A 4 -15.12 -8.61 -18.54
CA LYS A 4 -15.54 -7.49 -19.38
C LYS A 4 -15.44 -6.17 -18.60
N GLY A 5 -14.74 -5.18 -19.15
CA GLY A 5 -14.53 -3.88 -18.52
C GLY A 5 -13.36 -3.81 -17.52
N ILE A 6 -12.60 -4.91 -17.32
CA ILE A 6 -11.40 -4.91 -16.47
C ILE A 6 -10.15 -5.00 -17.34
N GLU A 7 -9.38 -3.92 -17.37
CA GLU A 7 -8.06 -3.90 -17.98
C GLU A 7 -7.07 -4.68 -17.11
N THR A 8 -6.33 -5.62 -17.70
CA THR A 8 -5.28 -6.38 -17.01
C THR A 8 -3.92 -5.92 -17.52
N ARG A 9 -2.99 -5.60 -16.62
CA ARG A 9 -1.63 -5.16 -16.97
C ARG A 9 -0.61 -6.01 -16.22
N ILE A 10 0.53 -6.27 -16.85
CA ILE A 10 1.63 -7.03 -16.26
C ILE A 10 2.72 -6.04 -15.85
N ALA A 11 3.14 -6.08 -14.58
CA ALA A 11 4.25 -5.28 -14.09
C ALA A 11 5.58 -5.89 -14.58
N LYS A 12 6.51 -5.06 -15.05
CA LYS A 12 7.86 -5.50 -15.45
C LYS A 12 8.79 -5.71 -14.24
N GLY A 13 8.41 -5.18 -13.07
CA GLY A 13 9.15 -5.30 -11.81
C GLY A 13 8.18 -5.61 -10.67
N ASP A 14 8.38 -4.97 -9.53
CA ASP A 14 7.50 -5.14 -8.38
C ASP A 14 6.04 -4.76 -8.69
N THR A 15 5.11 -5.66 -8.36
CA THR A 15 3.70 -5.51 -8.70
C THR A 15 3.01 -4.48 -7.80
N ASP A 16 3.41 -4.38 -6.54
CA ASP A 16 2.81 -3.46 -5.58
C ASP A 16 3.16 -2.01 -5.90
N THR A 17 4.44 -1.76 -6.18
CA THR A 17 4.94 -0.46 -6.64
C THR A 17 4.26 -0.03 -7.93
N TYR A 18 4.13 -0.93 -8.91
CA TYR A 18 3.42 -0.64 -10.17
C TYR A 18 1.95 -0.28 -9.93
N THR A 19 1.28 -1.05 -9.06
CA THR A 19 -0.14 -0.86 -8.73
C THR A 19 -0.39 0.48 -8.06
N VAL A 20 0.42 0.85 -7.07
CA VAL A 20 0.29 2.13 -6.35
C VAL A 20 0.55 3.32 -7.28
N ARG A 21 1.63 3.27 -8.08
CA ARG A 21 1.95 4.34 -9.05
C ARG A 21 0.85 4.50 -10.10
N CYS A 22 0.41 3.41 -10.71
CA CYS A 22 -0.67 3.43 -11.70
C CYS A 22 -1.95 4.04 -11.11
N ARG A 23 -2.29 3.72 -9.86
CA ARG A 23 -3.48 4.30 -9.23
C ARG A 23 -3.31 5.79 -8.95
N LEU A 24 -2.13 6.20 -8.47
CA LEU A 24 -1.83 7.60 -8.20
C LEU A 24 -1.90 8.45 -9.48
N ASP A 25 -1.32 7.97 -10.58
CA ASP A 25 -1.39 8.66 -11.87
C ASP A 25 -2.85 8.81 -12.34
N LYS A 26 -3.66 7.76 -12.20
CA LYS A 26 -5.09 7.78 -12.53
C LYS A 26 -5.91 8.64 -11.56
N ALA A 27 -5.47 8.84 -10.32
CA ALA A 27 -6.20 9.64 -9.34
C ALA A 27 -6.14 11.14 -9.67
N THR A 28 -5.23 11.59 -10.52
CA THR A 28 -5.19 12.99 -11.00
C THR A 28 -6.41 13.36 -11.85
N SER A 29 -7.01 12.38 -12.55
CA SER A 29 -8.16 12.57 -13.44
C SER A 29 -9.50 12.11 -12.84
N HIS A 30 -9.49 11.57 -11.62
CA HIS A 30 -10.68 11.01 -10.98
C HIS A 30 -10.84 11.56 -9.57
N THR A 31 -12.09 11.88 -9.17
CA THR A 31 -12.39 12.46 -7.85
C THR A 31 -12.14 11.51 -6.68
N THR A 32 -12.12 10.20 -6.90
CA THR A 32 -11.90 9.18 -5.87
C THR A 32 -11.22 7.93 -6.44
N ALA A 33 -10.35 7.35 -5.64
CA ALA A 33 -9.59 6.17 -6.03
C ALA A 33 -9.47 5.12 -4.94
N THR A 34 -9.64 3.84 -5.30
CA THR A 34 -9.46 2.71 -4.39
C THR A 34 -8.43 1.73 -4.95
N ILE A 35 -7.54 1.25 -4.09
CA ILE A 35 -6.66 0.09 -4.33
C ILE A 35 -7.16 -1.07 -3.48
N THR A 36 -7.26 -2.26 -4.06
CA THR A 36 -7.69 -3.47 -3.34
C THR A 36 -6.54 -4.47 -3.30
N GLY A 37 -6.25 -5.03 -2.13
CA GLY A 37 -5.24 -6.07 -1.97
C GLY A 37 -5.20 -6.65 -0.56
N GLN A 38 -4.47 -7.75 -0.37
CA GLN A 38 -4.22 -8.29 0.98
C GLN A 38 -2.90 -7.79 1.57
N ASP A 39 -1.95 -7.44 0.71
CA ASP A 39 -0.59 -7.08 1.07
C ASP A 39 -0.52 -5.82 1.94
N VAL A 40 0.40 -5.83 2.90
CA VAL A 40 0.72 -4.66 3.73
C VAL A 40 1.61 -3.67 2.97
N ASP A 41 2.39 -4.15 2.01
CA ASP A 41 3.33 -3.33 1.24
C ASP A 41 2.56 -2.29 0.42
N LEU A 42 1.38 -2.66 -0.11
CA LEU A 42 0.43 -1.75 -0.75
C LEU A 42 0.03 -0.56 0.13
N VAL A 43 -0.34 -0.78 1.40
CA VAL A 43 -0.79 0.33 2.27
C VAL A 43 0.39 1.18 2.73
N VAL A 44 1.56 0.57 2.96
CA VAL A 44 2.80 1.28 3.30
C VAL A 44 3.21 2.22 2.16
N LEU A 45 3.27 1.70 0.92
CA LEU A 45 3.56 2.47 -0.27
C LEU A 45 2.54 3.60 -0.48
N LEU A 46 1.25 3.33 -0.25
CA LEU A 46 0.20 4.33 -0.41
C LEU A 46 0.31 5.47 0.60
N ILE A 47 0.61 5.17 1.87
CA ILE A 47 0.85 6.18 2.91
C ILE A 47 2.06 7.06 2.54
N ALA A 48 3.12 6.45 2.00
CA ALA A 48 4.35 7.14 1.65
C ALA A 48 4.24 8.02 0.39
N LEU A 49 3.52 7.55 -0.64
CA LEU A 49 3.53 8.15 -1.98
C LEU A 49 2.28 8.98 -2.31
N ALA A 50 1.14 8.73 -1.65
CA ALA A 50 -0.08 9.47 -1.96
C ALA A 50 0.06 10.94 -1.54
N PRO A 51 -0.37 11.90 -2.39
CA PRO A 51 -0.45 13.30 -2.03
C PRO A 51 -1.28 13.49 -0.76
N PRO A 52 -0.88 14.44 0.11
CA PRO A 52 -1.74 14.87 1.21
C PRO A 52 -3.12 15.24 0.68
N GLU A 53 -4.14 14.98 1.48
CA GLU A 53 -5.54 15.32 1.17
C GLU A 53 -6.18 14.60 -0.03
N SER A 54 -5.47 13.66 -0.65
CA SER A 54 -6.02 12.86 -1.74
C SER A 54 -7.17 11.96 -1.29
N ASN A 55 -8.22 11.84 -2.12
CA ASN A 55 -9.36 10.95 -1.93
C ASN A 55 -9.02 9.52 -2.37
N ILE A 56 -7.92 8.99 -1.83
CA ILE A 56 -7.43 7.64 -2.12
C ILE A 56 -7.71 6.73 -0.92
N TYR A 57 -8.14 5.51 -1.21
CA TYR A 57 -8.53 4.51 -0.23
C TYR A 57 -7.81 3.18 -0.49
N PHE A 58 -7.49 2.48 0.59
CA PHE A 58 -7.02 1.11 0.57
C PHE A 58 -8.13 0.18 1.07
N MET A 59 -8.55 -0.76 0.24
CA MET A 59 -9.47 -1.83 0.61
C MET A 59 -8.68 -3.11 0.86
N LYS A 60 -8.53 -3.47 2.14
CA LYS A 60 -8.00 -4.78 2.50
C LYS A 60 -9.07 -5.82 2.18
N SER A 61 -8.83 -6.69 1.21
CA SER A 61 -9.77 -7.75 0.88
C SER A 61 -9.89 -8.72 2.06
N GLY A 62 -11.10 -9.24 2.27
CA GLY A 62 -11.38 -10.16 3.36
C GLY A 62 -10.56 -11.46 3.25
N LYS A 63 -10.36 -12.12 4.39
CA LYS A 63 -9.72 -13.45 4.46
C LYS A 63 -10.51 -14.34 5.41
N GLY A 64 -10.97 -15.50 4.92
CA GLY A 64 -11.80 -16.42 5.69
C GLY A 64 -13.10 -15.75 6.16
N LYS A 65 -13.34 -15.76 7.48
CA LYS A 65 -14.53 -15.14 8.10
C LYS A 65 -14.41 -13.62 8.28
N VAL A 66 -13.24 -13.03 8.00
CA VAL A 66 -13.02 -11.59 8.16
C VAL A 66 -13.45 -10.87 6.88
N GLY A 67 -14.44 -9.99 7.00
CA GLY A 67 -14.91 -9.15 5.89
C GLY A 67 -13.85 -8.15 5.40
N ALA A 68 -14.08 -7.60 4.20
CA ALA A 68 -13.22 -6.56 3.65
C ALA A 68 -13.29 -5.28 4.52
N LYS A 69 -12.17 -4.57 4.63
CA LYS A 69 -12.07 -3.31 5.39
C LYS A 69 -11.52 -2.21 4.51
N LEU A 70 -12.15 -1.03 4.57
CA LEU A 70 -11.74 0.16 3.83
C LEU A 70 -11.01 1.13 4.75
N PHE A 71 -9.87 1.63 4.29
CA PHE A 71 -9.04 2.60 5.00
C PHE A 71 -8.83 3.82 4.12
N SER A 72 -9.00 5.02 4.70
CA SER A 72 -8.66 6.27 4.02
C SER A 72 -7.17 6.54 4.16
N THR A 73 -6.48 6.74 3.04
CA THR A 73 -5.04 7.05 3.04
C THR A 73 -4.76 8.35 3.78
N ARG A 74 -5.58 9.39 3.55
CA ARG A 74 -5.51 10.66 4.27
C ARG A 74 -5.60 10.47 5.79
N LYS A 75 -6.57 9.69 6.27
CA LYS A 75 -6.72 9.43 7.72
C LYS A 75 -5.52 8.67 8.29
N LEU A 76 -4.95 7.73 7.53
CA LEU A 76 -3.76 6.99 7.92
C LEU A 76 -2.53 7.91 8.01
N GLN A 77 -2.32 8.78 7.02
CA GLN A 77 -1.22 9.75 7.02
C GLN A 77 -1.28 10.70 8.23
N ILE A 78 -2.48 11.22 8.54
CA ILE A 78 -2.69 12.07 9.73
C ILE A 78 -2.37 11.32 11.02
N LYS A 79 -2.85 10.07 11.14
CA LYS A 79 -2.66 9.26 12.35
C LYS A 79 -1.20 8.86 12.59
N LEU A 80 -0.43 8.71 11.53
CA LEU A 80 0.92 8.13 11.59
C LEU A 80 2.04 9.18 11.66
N TYR A 81 1.71 10.47 11.58
CA TYR A 81 2.55 11.66 11.77
C TYR A 81 3.80 11.79 10.87
N PHE A 82 4.38 10.70 10.34
CA PHE A 82 5.57 10.70 9.49
C PHE A 82 5.52 9.55 8.45
N PRO A 83 4.91 9.76 7.27
CA PRO A 83 4.77 8.71 6.26
C PRO A 83 6.12 8.18 5.73
N GLN A 84 7.14 9.03 5.69
CA GLN A 84 8.51 8.65 5.29
C GLN A 84 9.17 7.71 6.31
N THR A 85 8.92 7.92 7.61
CA THR A 85 9.44 7.06 8.68
C THR A 85 8.84 5.66 8.60
N ILE A 86 7.58 5.53 8.17
CA ILE A 86 6.96 4.20 7.99
C ILE A 86 7.65 3.42 6.87
N LEU A 87 7.94 4.07 5.75
CA LEU A 87 8.66 3.42 4.65
C LEU A 87 10.06 2.98 5.10
N LEU A 88 10.74 3.84 5.87
CA LEU A 88 12.05 3.54 6.45
C LEU A 88 11.99 2.33 7.39
N VAL A 89 11.06 2.33 8.35
CA VAL A 89 10.86 1.23 9.30
C VAL A 89 10.49 -0.05 8.57
N HIS A 90 9.63 0.02 7.55
CA HIS A 90 9.24 -1.13 6.75
C HIS A 90 10.45 -1.73 6.00
N ALA A 91 11.25 -0.88 5.35
CA ALA A 91 12.46 -1.32 4.66
C ALA A 91 13.48 -1.99 5.60
N PHE A 92 13.67 -1.46 6.82
CA PHE A 92 14.60 -2.04 7.80
C PHE A 92 14.04 -3.27 8.54
N SER A 93 12.72 -3.31 8.77
CA SER A 93 12.07 -4.42 9.48
C SER A 93 11.81 -5.65 8.60
N GLY A 94 11.92 -5.49 7.29
CA GLY A 94 11.75 -6.54 6.30
C GLY A 94 10.45 -6.36 5.52
N CYS A 95 10.60 -5.95 4.26
CA CYS A 95 9.63 -6.12 3.16
C CYS A 95 9.71 -7.58 2.66
N ASP A 96 8.68 -8.07 1.98
CA ASP A 96 8.57 -9.47 1.57
C ASP A 96 9.74 -9.96 0.68
N ILE A 97 10.52 -9.04 0.11
CA ILE A 97 11.63 -9.33 -0.82
C ILE A 97 13.04 -8.95 -0.31
N THR A 98 13.20 -8.24 0.83
CA THR A 98 14.56 -7.83 1.28
C THR A 98 14.74 -7.77 2.80
N SER A 99 15.94 -8.21 3.21
CA SER A 99 16.40 -8.58 4.55
C SER A 99 16.17 -7.57 5.67
N ALA A 100 15.65 -8.08 6.80
CA ALA A 100 15.77 -7.46 8.12
C ALA A 100 17.25 -7.19 8.47
N ILE A 101 17.49 -6.20 9.33
CA ILE A 101 18.84 -5.90 9.88
C ILE A 101 19.52 -7.20 10.33
N TYR A 102 20.78 -7.41 9.92
CA TYR A 102 21.55 -8.60 10.25
C TYR A 102 21.48 -8.91 11.76
N ARG A 103 21.07 -10.14 12.09
CA ARG A 103 20.81 -10.64 13.47
C ARG A 103 19.65 -10.00 14.24
N LYS A 104 18.74 -9.27 13.58
CA LYS A 104 17.50 -8.74 14.20
C LYS A 104 16.27 -9.35 13.55
N ARG A 105 15.24 -9.62 14.37
CA ARG A 105 13.92 -10.05 13.90
C ARG A 105 13.02 -8.82 13.72
N LYS A 106 12.00 -8.93 12.84
CA LYS A 106 11.01 -7.88 12.55
C LYS A 106 10.39 -7.25 13.81
N ALA A 107 10.11 -8.06 14.84
CA ALA A 107 9.54 -7.61 16.12
C ALA A 107 10.50 -6.78 17.01
N THR A 108 11.80 -6.75 16.72
CA THR A 108 12.81 -6.05 17.55
C THR A 108 13.10 -4.63 17.06
N ILE A 109 12.63 -4.26 15.86
CA ILE A 109 12.90 -2.95 15.23
C ILE A 109 11.78 -1.96 15.53
N VAL A 110 10.59 -2.44 15.89
CA VAL A 110 9.44 -1.63 16.29
C VAL A 110 9.37 -1.63 17.82
N THR A 111 10.23 -0.82 18.45
CA THR A 111 10.19 -0.52 19.89
C THR A 111 10.47 0.96 20.09
#